data_AF-A0A6J2T6J2-F1
#
_entry.id   AF-A0A6J2T6J2-F1
#
_cell.length_a   1.000
_cell.length_b   1.000
_cell.length_c   1.000
_cell.angle_alpha   90.00
_cell.angle_beta   90.00
_cell.angle_gamma   90.00
#
_symmetry.space_group_name_H-M   'P 1'
#
loop_
_entity.id
_entity.type
_entity.pdbx_description
1 polymer ?
#
loop_
_entity_poly.entity_id
_entity_poly.type
_entity_poly.pdbx_seq_one_letter_code
_entity_poly.pdbx_strand_id
1 'polypeptide(L)'
;MALANKLLLSQITGHIILLILSFCIWIPLRINLHEFCDHCLLFTTGKWREEDGMFDVNWASDGFCNFSFLTGIALSCISILQIIRFWVMKYADAEPSFLSLFIDVVLGIFMLAISILSAIFITLGFIVWCDGMTERFPSCETSAGQNVIRGDTEKIDTSNFYMEMGTAQFGAWVSFATSVGLAVIALLKLINNHQVRNIKVSMYLERQRLVNQGQSDGRSTPPLASGASSDSDNNK
;
A
#
# COMPACT_ATOMS: atom_id res chain seq x y z
N MET A 1 4.38 -8.09 23.41
CA MET A 1 2.96 -7.96 23.02
C MET A 1 2.56 -6.51 22.69
N ALA A 2 2.94 -5.50 23.48
CA ALA A 2 2.55 -4.11 23.22
C ALA A 2 2.98 -3.52 21.85
N LEU A 3 4.19 -3.84 21.36
CA LEU A 3 4.70 -3.31 20.09
C LEU A 3 3.94 -3.85 18.86
N ALA A 4 3.61 -5.14 18.87
CA ALA A 4 2.86 -5.78 17.77
C ALA A 4 1.45 -5.20 17.62
N ASN A 5 0.79 -4.91 18.75
CA ASN A 5 -0.55 -4.31 18.75
C ASN A 5 -0.53 -2.85 18.24
N LYS A 6 0.52 -2.08 18.58
CA LYS A 6 0.72 -0.72 18.07
C LYS A 6 0.98 -0.70 16.56
N LEU A 7 1.81 -1.62 16.05
CA LEU A 7 2.09 -1.74 14.61
C LEU A 7 0.84 -2.16 13.82
N LEU A 8 0.03 -3.08 14.36
CA LEU A 8 -1.23 -3.48 13.74
C LEU A 8 -2.23 -2.32 13.66
N LEU A 9 -2.38 -1.56 14.76
CA LEU A 9 -3.27 -0.40 14.80
C LEU A 9 -2.83 0.67 13.78
N SER A 10 -1.54 0.94 13.70
CA SER A 10 -0.98 1.89 12.73
C SER A 10 -1.25 1.48 11.28
N GLN A 11 -1.16 0.18 10.94
CA GLN A 11 -1.51 -0.30 9.60
C GLN A 11 -3.00 -0.13 9.27
N ILE A 12 -3.89 -0.41 10.23
CA ILE A 12 -5.34 -0.20 10.03
C ILE A 12 -5.60 1.29 9.75
N THR A 13 -5.05 2.19 10.56
CA THR A 13 -5.20 3.63 10.35
C THR A 13 -4.64 4.07 9.00
N GLY A 14 -3.46 3.56 8.61
CA GLY A 14 -2.86 3.87 7.31
C GLY A 14 -3.70 3.40 6.13
N HIS A 15 -4.31 2.21 6.20
CA HIS A 15 -5.21 1.74 5.15
C HIS A 15 -6.55 2.51 5.10
N ILE A 16 -7.05 3.00 6.25
CA ILE A 16 -8.23 3.88 6.25
C ILE A 16 -7.91 5.20 5.55
N ILE A 17 -6.75 5.81 5.84
CA ILE A 17 -6.30 7.03 5.16
C ILE A 17 -6.13 6.76 3.66
N LEU A 18 -5.48 5.66 3.28
CA LEU A 18 -5.30 5.29 1.88
C LEU A 18 -6.64 5.07 1.16
N LEU A 19 -7.64 4.51 1.84
CA LEU A 19 -8.99 4.35 1.29
C LEU A 19 -9.64 5.71 1.00
N ILE A 20 -9.57 6.66 1.92
CA ILE A 20 -10.12 8.01 1.71
C ILE A 20 -9.41 8.69 0.54
N LEU A 21 -8.07 8.63 0.49
CA LEU A 21 -7.29 9.23 -0.58
C LEU A 21 -7.55 8.58 -1.93
N SER A 22 -7.84 7.28 -1.96
CA SER A 22 -8.21 6.59 -3.20
C SER A 22 -9.53 7.11 -3.79
N PHE A 23 -10.50 7.48 -2.95
CA PHE A 23 -11.72 8.17 -3.40
C PHE A 23 -11.41 9.55 -3.98
N CYS A 24 -10.46 10.28 -3.38
CA CYS A 24 -9.97 11.55 -3.94
C CYS A 24 -9.26 11.41 -5.29
N ILE A 25 -8.97 10.19 -5.76
CA ILE A 25 -8.41 9.95 -7.10
C ILE A 25 -9.53 9.61 -8.08
N TRP A 26 -10.24 8.50 -7.86
CA TRP A 26 -11.12 7.98 -8.90
C TRP A 26 -12.45 8.73 -9.02
N ILE A 27 -12.95 9.35 -7.94
CA ILE A 27 -14.19 10.15 -8.01
C ILE A 27 -14.00 11.37 -8.91
N PRO A 28 -13.04 12.29 -8.65
CA PRO A 28 -12.87 13.45 -9.52
C PRO A 28 -12.49 13.08 -10.94
N LEU A 29 -11.68 12.02 -11.15
CA LEU A 29 -11.38 11.54 -12.51
C LEU A 29 -12.63 11.06 -13.25
N ARG A 30 -13.61 10.48 -12.56
CA ARG A 30 -14.87 10.04 -13.19
C ARG A 30 -15.81 11.17 -13.51
N ILE A 31 -15.90 12.17 -12.64
CA ILE A 31 -16.69 13.37 -12.91
C ILE A 31 -16.06 14.09 -14.11
N ASN A 32 -14.73 14.25 -14.10
CA ASN A 32 -14.02 14.87 -15.20
C ASN A 32 -14.22 14.13 -16.53
N LEU A 33 -14.06 12.81 -16.57
CA LEU A 33 -14.33 12.05 -17.80
C LEU A 33 -15.76 12.24 -18.31
N HIS A 34 -16.74 12.30 -17.40
CA HIS A 34 -18.14 12.53 -17.78
C HIS A 34 -18.36 13.95 -18.31
N GLU A 35 -17.77 14.97 -17.68
CA GLU A 35 -17.80 16.37 -18.15
C GLU A 35 -17.14 16.51 -19.53
N PHE A 36 -16.14 15.67 -19.84
CA PHE A 36 -15.42 15.66 -21.12
C PHE A 36 -15.95 14.60 -22.12
N CYS A 37 -17.18 14.09 -21.92
CA CYS A 37 -17.83 13.11 -22.81
C CYS A 37 -16.96 11.85 -23.07
N ASP A 38 -16.39 11.30 -22.01
CA ASP A 38 -15.46 10.16 -21.98
C ASP A 38 -14.10 10.41 -22.65
N HIS A 39 -13.80 11.63 -23.07
CA HIS A 39 -12.47 11.98 -23.57
C HIS A 39 -11.49 12.26 -22.43
N CYS A 40 -10.28 11.71 -22.54
CA CYS A 40 -9.24 11.91 -21.55
C CYS A 40 -8.61 13.30 -21.63
N LEU A 41 -8.61 14.05 -20.53
CA LEU A 41 -7.96 15.36 -20.44
C LEU A 41 -6.42 15.25 -20.32
N LEU A 42 -5.90 14.19 -19.68
CA LEU A 42 -4.46 14.03 -19.44
C LEU A 42 -3.71 13.90 -20.77
N PHE A 43 -2.66 14.70 -20.95
CA PHE A 43 -1.82 14.75 -22.16
C PHE A 43 -2.56 15.23 -23.42
N THR A 44 -3.76 15.77 -23.27
CA THR A 44 -4.48 16.36 -24.40
C THR A 44 -3.78 17.64 -24.83
N THR A 45 -3.60 17.77 -26.13
CA THR A 45 -2.93 18.91 -26.76
C THR A 45 -3.91 19.65 -27.66
N GLY A 46 -3.54 20.81 -28.18
CA GLY A 46 -4.39 21.53 -29.10
C GLY A 46 -3.72 22.78 -29.62
N LYS A 47 -4.43 23.52 -30.47
CA LYS A 47 -4.00 24.82 -30.96
C LYS A 47 -5.13 25.83 -30.83
N TRP A 48 -4.79 27.04 -30.40
CA TRP A 48 -5.72 28.16 -30.46
C TRP A 48 -5.88 28.65 -31.89
N ARG A 49 -7.14 28.82 -32.31
CA ARG A 49 -7.44 29.43 -33.61
C ARG A 49 -7.67 30.91 -33.45
N GLU A 50 -7.01 31.70 -34.27
CA GLU A 50 -7.15 33.17 -34.27
C GLU A 50 -8.51 33.63 -34.80
N GLU A 51 -9.16 32.83 -35.65
CA GLU A 51 -10.43 33.16 -36.32
C GLU A 51 -11.62 33.23 -35.33
N ASP A 52 -11.77 32.21 -34.48
CA ASP A 52 -12.92 32.08 -33.58
C ASP A 52 -12.53 32.23 -32.09
N GLY A 53 -11.23 32.30 -31.79
CA GLY A 53 -10.72 32.30 -30.41
C GLY A 53 -10.94 30.97 -29.67
N MET A 54 -11.34 29.92 -30.38
CA MET A 54 -11.62 28.59 -29.83
C MET A 54 -10.37 27.70 -29.84
N PHE A 55 -10.32 26.77 -28.90
CA PHE A 55 -9.26 25.78 -28.77
C PHE A 55 -9.61 24.52 -29.57
N ASP A 56 -8.78 24.19 -30.55
CA ASP A 56 -8.90 23.00 -31.38
C ASP A 56 -8.20 21.83 -30.69
N VAL A 57 -8.98 20.93 -30.09
CA VAL A 57 -8.50 19.90 -29.16
C VAL A 57 -8.10 18.62 -29.91
N ASN A 58 -6.90 18.15 -29.62
CA ASN A 58 -6.42 16.82 -30.01
C ASN A 58 -6.34 15.92 -28.79
N TRP A 59 -7.40 15.12 -28.60
CA TRP A 59 -7.56 14.22 -27.46
C TRP A 59 -6.45 13.18 -27.39
N ALA A 60 -5.91 12.98 -26.20
CA ALA A 60 -4.93 11.94 -25.93
C ALA A 60 -5.56 10.54 -25.89
N SER A 61 -4.71 9.52 -25.78
CA SER A 61 -5.17 8.15 -25.57
C SER A 61 -5.87 7.99 -24.22
N ASP A 62 -7.04 7.35 -24.21
CA ASP A 62 -7.81 7.05 -23.00
C ASP A 62 -7.03 6.20 -21.98
N GLY A 63 -5.95 5.53 -22.41
CA GLY A 63 -5.12 4.68 -21.55
C GLY A 63 -4.55 5.39 -20.33
N PHE A 64 -4.22 6.68 -20.44
CA PHE A 64 -3.66 7.45 -19.32
C PHE A 64 -4.69 7.70 -18.22
N CYS A 65 -5.88 8.21 -18.59
CA CYS A 65 -6.97 8.42 -17.64
C CYS A 65 -7.49 7.10 -17.07
N ASN A 66 -7.65 6.07 -17.91
CA ASN A 66 -8.09 4.75 -17.48
C ASN A 66 -7.13 4.10 -16.48
N PHE A 67 -5.81 4.23 -16.70
CA PHE A 67 -4.82 3.73 -15.75
C PHE A 67 -4.94 4.39 -14.38
N SER A 68 -5.02 5.73 -14.35
CA SER A 68 -5.16 6.47 -13.09
C SER A 68 -6.49 6.19 -12.37
N PHE A 69 -7.58 6.06 -13.13
CA PHE A 69 -8.89 5.67 -12.62
C PHE A 69 -8.87 4.27 -11.99
N LEU A 70 -8.35 3.28 -12.72
CA LEU A 70 -8.21 1.90 -12.23
C LEU A 70 -7.27 1.81 -11.02
N THR A 71 -6.22 2.64 -10.98
CA THR A 71 -5.32 2.73 -9.82
C THR A 71 -6.08 3.16 -8.58
N GLY A 72 -6.93 4.19 -8.68
CA GLY A 72 -7.78 4.62 -7.56
C GLY A 72 -8.68 3.49 -7.06
N ILE A 73 -9.36 2.76 -7.95
CA ILE A 73 -10.19 1.60 -7.58
C ILE A 73 -9.35 0.50 -6.93
N ALA A 74 -8.21 0.15 -7.52
CA ALA A 74 -7.34 -0.90 -7.01
C ALA A 74 -6.87 -0.59 -5.59
N LEU A 75 -6.45 0.66 -5.33
CA LEU A 75 -6.08 1.12 -3.99
C LEU A 75 -7.26 1.05 -3.01
N SER A 76 -8.49 1.40 -3.44
CA SER A 76 -9.69 1.25 -2.61
C SER A 76 -9.94 -0.22 -2.25
N CYS A 77 -9.97 -1.11 -3.25
CA CYS A 77 -10.23 -2.54 -3.05
C CYS A 77 -9.18 -3.19 -2.14
N ILE A 78 -7.89 -2.93 -2.42
CA ILE A 78 -6.79 -3.45 -1.60
C ILE A 78 -6.91 -2.95 -0.15
N SER A 79 -7.20 -1.67 0.04
CA SER A 79 -7.34 -1.09 1.38
C SER A 79 -8.50 -1.71 2.16
N ILE A 80 -9.65 -1.91 1.53
CA ILE A 80 -10.81 -2.58 2.15
C ILE A 80 -10.46 -4.02 2.55
N LEU A 81 -9.87 -4.79 1.64
CA LEU A 81 -9.48 -6.17 1.92
C LEU A 81 -8.48 -6.27 3.07
N GLN A 82 -7.48 -5.37 3.11
CA GLN A 82 -6.49 -5.33 4.18
C GLN A 82 -7.09 -4.89 5.51
N ILE A 83 -8.01 -3.91 5.52
CA ILE A 83 -8.73 -3.50 6.74
C ILE A 83 -9.51 -4.69 7.32
N ILE A 84 -10.30 -5.39 6.49
CA ILE A 84 -11.08 -6.56 6.93
C ILE A 84 -10.14 -7.63 7.48
N ARG A 85 -9.06 -7.95 6.76
CA ARG A 85 -8.08 -8.96 7.18
C ARG A 85 -7.43 -8.60 8.52
N PHE A 86 -6.95 -7.37 8.69
CA PHE A 86 -6.34 -6.92 9.95
C PHE A 86 -7.35 -6.89 11.09
N TRP A 87 -8.60 -6.54 10.82
CA TRP A 87 -9.67 -6.54 11.81
C TRP A 87 -10.01 -7.95 12.30
N VAL A 88 -10.16 -8.92 11.38
CA VAL A 88 -10.40 -10.32 11.72
C VAL A 88 -9.22 -10.91 12.49
N MET A 89 -7.97 -10.66 12.06
CA MET A 89 -6.77 -11.14 12.77
C MET A 89 -6.70 -10.57 14.20
N LYS A 90 -7.11 -9.31 14.40
CA LYS A 90 -7.19 -8.70 15.73
C LYS A 90 -8.25 -9.37 16.60
N TYR A 91 -9.42 -9.70 16.05
CA TYR A 91 -10.51 -10.32 16.80
C TYR A 91 -10.22 -11.79 17.15
N ALA A 92 -9.58 -12.53 16.24
CA ALA A 92 -9.24 -13.94 16.43
C ALA A 92 -7.96 -14.17 17.27
N ASP A 93 -7.30 -13.09 17.73
CA ASP A 93 -5.99 -13.13 18.42
C ASP A 93 -4.95 -14.03 17.72
N ALA A 94 -4.99 -14.06 16.39
CA ALA A 94 -4.21 -14.98 15.59
C ALA A 94 -2.80 -14.43 15.32
N GLU A 95 -1.76 -15.23 15.56
CA GLU A 95 -0.40 -14.85 15.16
C GLU A 95 -0.28 -14.84 13.62
N PRO A 96 0.26 -13.77 13.01
CA PRO A 96 0.39 -13.70 11.56
C PRO A 96 1.41 -14.73 11.07
N SER A 97 1.02 -15.44 10.01
CA SER A 97 1.91 -16.38 9.30
C SER A 97 2.96 -15.63 8.50
N PHE A 98 4.17 -16.22 8.38
CA PHE A 98 5.26 -15.63 7.59
C PHE A 98 4.84 -15.31 6.15
N LEU A 99 4.14 -16.25 5.49
CA LEU A 99 3.65 -16.08 4.13
C LEU A 99 2.68 -14.90 4.01
N SER A 100 1.81 -14.67 5.01
CA SER A 100 0.87 -13.55 4.93
C SER A 100 1.55 -12.19 5.17
N LEU A 101 2.60 -12.15 6.01
CA LEU A 101 3.46 -10.97 6.15
C LEU A 101 4.28 -10.69 4.88
N PHE A 102 4.75 -11.73 4.19
CA PHE A 102 5.46 -11.59 2.91
C PHE A 102 4.53 -11.02 1.83
N ILE A 103 3.30 -11.52 1.73
CA ILE A 103 2.28 -10.99 0.81
C ILE A 103 1.99 -9.51 1.11
N ASP A 104 1.96 -9.11 2.38
CA ASP A 104 1.75 -7.70 2.76
C ASP A 104 2.85 -6.79 2.22
N VAL A 105 4.11 -7.25 2.20
CA VAL A 105 5.23 -6.51 1.62
C VAL A 105 5.11 -6.42 0.10
N VAL A 106 4.81 -7.55 -0.57
CA VAL A 106 4.62 -7.58 -2.03
C VAL A 106 3.48 -6.65 -2.44
N LEU A 107 2.36 -6.67 -1.71
CA LEU A 107 1.23 -5.78 -1.95
C LEU A 107 1.59 -4.31 -1.69
N GLY A 108 2.40 -4.04 -0.66
CA GLY A 108 2.96 -2.72 -0.40
C GLY A 108 3.77 -2.17 -1.58
N ILE A 109 4.67 -3.00 -2.13
CA ILE A 109 5.48 -2.65 -3.32
C ILE A 109 4.58 -2.43 -4.54
N PHE A 110 3.58 -3.28 -4.73
CA PHE A 110 2.61 -3.12 -5.82
C PHE A 110 1.83 -1.80 -5.72
N MET A 111 1.27 -1.49 -4.55
CA MET A 111 0.57 -0.23 -4.29
C MET A 111 1.48 0.99 -4.52
N LEU A 112 2.74 0.90 -4.10
CA LEU A 112 3.75 1.93 -4.36
C LEU A 112 3.96 2.17 -5.85
N ALA A 113 4.16 1.10 -6.63
CA ALA A 113 4.41 1.20 -8.07
C ALA A 113 3.22 1.81 -8.81
N ILE A 114 2.00 1.36 -8.55
CA ILE A 114 0.81 1.90 -9.23
C ILE A 114 0.52 3.34 -8.81
N SER A 115 0.69 3.69 -7.52
CA SER A 115 0.40 5.03 -7.03
C SER A 115 1.37 6.08 -7.57
N ILE A 116 2.67 5.78 -7.66
CA ILE A 116 3.64 6.72 -8.25
C ILE A 116 3.42 6.91 -9.74
N LEU A 117 3.15 5.85 -10.49
CA LEU A 117 2.85 5.96 -11.92
C LEU A 117 1.59 6.79 -12.15
N SER A 118 0.55 6.58 -11.35
CA SER A 118 -0.69 7.37 -11.44
C SER A 118 -0.45 8.84 -11.08
N ALA A 119 0.34 9.13 -10.04
CA ALA A 119 0.69 10.50 -9.68
C ALA A 119 1.43 11.22 -10.81
N ILE A 120 2.39 10.54 -11.45
CA ILE A 120 3.13 11.08 -12.59
C ILE A 120 2.20 11.35 -13.78
N PHE A 121 1.33 10.42 -14.14
CA PHE A 121 0.41 10.61 -15.27
C PHE A 121 -0.56 11.77 -15.04
N ILE A 122 -1.15 11.88 -13.84
CA ILE A 122 -2.06 12.99 -13.54
C ILE A 122 -1.30 14.31 -13.56
N THR A 123 -0.15 14.41 -12.88
CA THR A 123 0.61 15.66 -12.82
C THR A 123 1.15 16.09 -14.18
N LEU A 124 1.86 15.21 -14.91
CA LEU A 124 2.42 15.57 -16.21
C LEU A 124 1.33 15.78 -17.26
N GLY A 125 0.31 14.93 -17.28
CA GLY A 125 -0.80 15.05 -18.21
C GLY A 125 -1.59 16.34 -18.00
N PHE A 126 -1.75 16.78 -16.75
CA PHE A 126 -2.41 18.03 -16.42
C PHE A 126 -1.55 19.26 -16.75
N ILE A 127 -0.22 19.19 -16.57
CA ILE A 127 0.68 20.27 -16.98
C ILE A 127 0.57 20.52 -18.48
N VAL A 128 0.57 19.46 -19.31
CA VAL A 128 0.43 19.59 -20.77
C VAL A 128 -0.87 20.31 -21.17
N TRP A 129 -1.98 19.97 -20.51
CA TRP A 129 -3.25 20.66 -20.72
C TRP A 129 -3.18 22.14 -20.30
N CYS A 130 -2.62 22.41 -19.12
CA CYS A 130 -2.49 23.76 -18.60
C CYS A 130 -1.54 24.64 -19.41
N ASP A 131 -0.47 24.09 -19.97
CA ASP A 131 0.42 24.80 -20.89
C ASP A 131 -0.37 25.29 -22.11
N GLY A 132 -1.23 24.44 -22.69
CA GLY A 132 -2.13 24.84 -23.77
C GLY A 132 -3.11 25.94 -23.36
N MET A 133 -3.69 25.87 -22.16
CA MET A 133 -4.61 26.91 -21.67
C MET A 133 -3.94 28.24 -21.36
N THR A 134 -2.71 28.21 -20.84
CA THR A 134 -1.96 29.41 -20.45
C THR A 134 -1.38 30.18 -21.64
N GLU A 135 -1.45 29.66 -22.86
CA GLU A 135 -1.18 30.44 -24.08
C GLU A 135 -2.15 31.63 -24.24
N ARG A 136 -3.39 31.48 -23.76
CA ARG A 136 -4.46 32.49 -23.90
C ARG A 136 -4.86 33.13 -22.58
N PHE A 137 -4.84 32.36 -21.49
CA PHE A 137 -5.28 32.79 -20.16
C PHE A 137 -4.09 33.03 -19.23
N PRO A 138 -4.19 33.97 -18.27
CA PRO A 138 -3.09 34.25 -17.33
C PRO A 138 -2.80 33.07 -16.39
N SER A 139 -3.77 32.19 -16.16
CA SER A 139 -3.59 30.95 -15.40
C SER A 139 -4.55 29.85 -15.87
N CYS A 140 -4.17 28.60 -15.63
CA CYS A 140 -5.00 27.42 -15.94
C CYS A 140 -6.30 27.37 -15.11
N GLU A 141 -6.33 27.99 -13.93
CA GLU A 141 -7.55 28.14 -13.13
C GLU A 141 -8.54 29.09 -13.82
N THR A 142 -8.07 30.21 -14.37
CA THR A 142 -8.94 31.19 -15.02
C THR A 142 -9.56 30.72 -16.33
N SER A 143 -8.97 29.70 -16.97
CA SER A 143 -9.57 29.05 -18.13
C SER A 143 -10.74 28.13 -17.77
N ALA A 144 -10.87 27.73 -16.49
CA ALA A 144 -11.99 26.93 -16.05
C ALA A 144 -13.29 27.75 -16.12
N GLY A 145 -14.32 27.17 -16.75
CA GLY A 145 -15.65 27.78 -16.93
C GLY A 145 -15.74 28.75 -18.10
N GLN A 146 -14.65 28.95 -18.84
CA GLN A 146 -14.70 29.59 -20.15
C GLN A 146 -14.90 28.47 -21.18
N ASN A 147 -16.08 28.36 -21.80
CA ASN A 147 -16.38 27.34 -22.81
C ASN A 147 -15.50 27.52 -24.06
N VAL A 148 -14.27 27.03 -24.00
CA VAL A 148 -13.22 27.33 -24.98
C VAL A 148 -13.10 26.28 -26.09
N ILE A 149 -13.78 25.14 -25.97
CA ILE A 149 -13.67 24.01 -26.91
C ILE A 149 -14.73 24.14 -28.02
N ARG A 150 -14.33 23.94 -29.28
CA ARG A 150 -15.20 24.10 -30.47
C ARG A 150 -16.45 23.21 -30.42
N GLY A 151 -17.59 23.81 -30.79
CA GLY A 151 -18.94 23.27 -30.73
C GLY A 151 -19.36 22.23 -31.78
N ASP A 152 -18.69 21.07 -31.81
CA ASP A 152 -19.34 19.81 -32.24
C ASP A 152 -19.74 18.93 -31.02
N THR A 153 -19.32 19.36 -29.82
CA THR A 153 -19.56 18.72 -28.53
C THR A 153 -20.25 19.70 -27.58
N GLU A 154 -21.52 20.06 -27.86
CA GLU A 154 -22.38 20.94 -27.03
C GLU A 154 -22.59 20.48 -25.57
N LYS A 155 -21.91 19.42 -25.13
CA LYS A 155 -22.02 18.83 -23.80
C LYS A 155 -20.72 18.83 -22.98
N ILE A 156 -19.60 19.32 -23.53
CA ILE A 156 -18.36 19.36 -22.75
C ILE A 156 -18.39 20.55 -21.79
N ASP A 157 -18.34 20.25 -20.50
CA ASP A 157 -18.23 21.24 -19.44
C ASP A 157 -16.77 21.39 -19.01
N THR A 158 -16.26 22.62 -19.04
CA THR A 158 -14.89 22.95 -18.62
C THR A 158 -14.85 23.73 -17.31
N SER A 159 -15.95 23.75 -16.56
CA SER A 159 -16.09 24.57 -15.35
C SER A 159 -15.25 24.08 -14.18
N ASN A 160 -15.18 22.76 -13.98
CA ASN A 160 -14.62 22.19 -12.75
C ASN A 160 -13.29 21.47 -12.93
N PHE A 161 -12.79 21.36 -14.18
CA PHE A 161 -11.63 20.53 -14.50
C PHE A 161 -10.40 20.84 -13.62
N TYR A 162 -10.17 22.11 -13.29
CA TYR A 162 -9.02 22.53 -12.47
C TYR A 162 -9.11 21.98 -11.04
N MET A 163 -10.29 22.08 -10.40
CA MET A 163 -10.52 21.59 -9.05
C MET A 163 -10.54 20.07 -8.97
N GLU A 164 -11.14 19.42 -9.97
CA GLU A 164 -11.19 17.96 -10.07
C GLU A 164 -9.80 17.36 -10.21
N MET A 165 -9.01 17.86 -11.18
CA MET A 165 -7.64 17.38 -11.40
C MET A 165 -6.72 17.75 -10.24
N GLY A 166 -6.89 18.91 -9.62
CA GLY A 166 -6.16 19.29 -8.40
C GLY A 166 -6.42 18.31 -7.25
N THR A 167 -7.68 17.91 -7.06
CA THR A 167 -8.07 16.91 -6.05
C THR A 167 -7.46 15.54 -6.35
N ALA A 168 -7.50 15.11 -7.62
CA ALA A 168 -6.89 13.86 -8.07
C ALA A 168 -5.37 13.83 -7.86
N GLN A 169 -4.67 14.94 -8.15
CA GLN A 169 -3.23 15.08 -7.90
C GLN A 169 -2.88 14.98 -6.43
N PHE A 170 -3.61 15.72 -5.57
CA PHE A 170 -3.43 15.64 -4.13
C PHE A 170 -3.65 14.20 -3.63
N GLY A 171 -4.77 13.58 -4.02
CA GLY A 171 -5.08 12.19 -3.68
C GLY A 171 -3.97 11.23 -4.09
N ALA A 172 -3.42 11.37 -5.30
CA ALA A 172 -2.39 10.48 -5.84
C ALA A 172 -1.05 10.61 -5.09
N TRP A 173 -0.54 11.83 -4.90
CA TRP A 173 0.73 12.06 -4.21
C TRP A 173 0.68 11.64 -2.73
N VAL A 174 -0.42 11.95 -2.04
CA VAL A 174 -0.57 11.56 -0.63
C VAL A 174 -0.81 10.04 -0.51
N SER A 175 -1.49 9.41 -1.48
CA SER A 175 -1.62 7.95 -1.54
C SER A 175 -0.26 7.27 -1.73
N PHE A 176 0.61 7.83 -2.57
CA PHE A 176 1.97 7.34 -2.73
C PHE A 176 2.75 7.45 -1.42
N ALA A 177 2.78 8.61 -0.76
CA ALA A 177 3.46 8.79 0.52
C ALA A 177 2.92 7.84 1.60
N THR A 178 1.59 7.65 1.67
CA THR A 178 0.94 6.72 2.59
C THR A 178 1.35 5.27 2.30
N SER A 179 1.43 4.90 1.01
CA SER A 179 1.88 3.58 0.57
C SER A 179 3.33 3.30 0.96
N VAL A 180 4.22 4.31 0.95
CA VAL A 180 5.59 4.19 1.48
C VAL A 180 5.56 3.83 2.95
N GLY A 181 4.80 4.57 3.75
CA GLY A 181 4.66 4.30 5.19
C GLY A 181 4.15 2.89 5.47
N LEU A 182 3.11 2.45 4.76
CA LEU A 182 2.55 1.11 4.89
C LEU A 182 3.54 0.01 4.50
N ALA A 183 4.30 0.20 3.41
CA ALA A 183 5.32 -0.74 2.97
C ALA A 183 6.47 -0.87 3.97
N VAL A 184 6.93 0.25 4.54
CA VAL A 184 7.96 0.25 5.60
C VAL A 184 7.46 -0.51 6.84
N ILE A 185 6.23 -0.24 7.29
CA ILE A 185 5.66 -0.95 8.44
C ILE A 185 5.51 -2.45 8.16
N ALA A 186 5.06 -2.83 6.96
CA ALA A 186 4.96 -4.23 6.55
C ALA A 186 6.32 -4.93 6.55
N LEU A 187 7.36 -4.28 6.03
CA LEU A 187 8.73 -4.79 6.02
C LEU A 187 9.27 -4.97 7.43
N LEU A 188 9.09 -3.98 8.31
CA LEU A 188 9.48 -4.08 9.72
C LEU A 188 8.77 -5.22 10.43
N LYS A 189 7.47 -5.46 10.16
CA LYS A 189 6.72 -6.59 10.71
C LYS A 189 7.28 -7.93 10.21
N LEU A 190 7.64 -8.03 8.93
CA LEU A 190 8.25 -9.24 8.36
C LEU A 190 9.61 -9.54 9.00
N ILE A 191 10.49 -8.54 9.08
CA ILE A 191 11.82 -8.68 9.69
C ILE A 191 11.70 -9.08 11.16
N ASN A 192 10.85 -8.40 11.93
CA ASN A 192 10.64 -8.73 13.33
C ASN A 192 10.07 -10.14 13.52
N ASN A 193 9.12 -10.56 12.67
CA ASN A 193 8.58 -11.92 12.74
C ASN A 193 9.65 -12.98 12.42
N HIS A 194 10.49 -12.73 11.41
CA HIS A 194 11.59 -13.60 11.05
C HIS A 194 12.62 -13.74 12.20
N GLN A 195 13.04 -12.61 12.79
CA GLN A 195 13.96 -12.61 13.93
C GLN A 195 13.38 -13.35 15.14
N VAL A 196 12.12 -13.08 15.50
CA VAL A 196 11.44 -13.74 16.62
C VAL A 196 11.30 -15.24 16.37
N ARG A 197 10.98 -15.69 15.15
CA ARG A 197 10.93 -17.12 14.81
C ARG A 197 12.29 -17.78 14.98
N ASN A 198 13.36 -17.16 14.49
CA ASN A 198 14.72 -17.69 14.63
C ASN A 198 15.13 -17.84 16.11
N ILE A 199 14.81 -16.83 16.94
CA ILE A 199 15.07 -16.88 18.39
C ILE A 199 14.24 -17.98 19.08
N LYS A 200 12.97 -18.16 18.70
CA LYS A 200 12.12 -19.23 19.25
C LYS A 200 12.71 -20.63 18.94
N VAL A 201 13.21 -20.83 17.73
CA VAL A 201 13.84 -22.11 17.33
C VAL A 201 15.16 -22.32 18.06
N SER A 202 16.03 -21.31 18.17
CA SER A 202 17.30 -21.45 18.88
C SER A 202 17.08 -21.72 20.38
N MET A 203 16.10 -21.08 21.01
CA MET A 203 15.74 -21.33 22.41
C MET A 203 15.19 -22.75 22.62
N TYR A 204 14.41 -23.28 21.67
CA TYR A 204 13.92 -24.65 21.72
C TYR A 204 15.07 -25.67 21.62
N LEU A 205 16.01 -25.47 20.71
CA LEU A 205 17.19 -26.32 20.54
C LEU A 205 18.10 -26.28 21.79
N GLU A 206 18.33 -25.10 22.36
CA GLU A 206 19.13 -24.97 23.57
C GLU A 206 18.45 -25.65 24.77
N ARG A 207 17.12 -25.55 24.88
CA ARG A 207 16.36 -26.28 25.90
C ARG A 207 16.53 -27.80 25.76
N GLN A 208 16.48 -28.34 24.53
CA GLN A 208 16.70 -29.76 24.30
C GLN A 208 18.13 -30.18 24.68
N ARG A 209 19.13 -29.35 24.37
CA ARG A 209 20.52 -29.58 24.76
C ARG A 209 20.68 -29.68 26.27
N LEU A 210 20.12 -28.73 27.02
CA LEU A 210 20.19 -28.70 28.48
C LEU A 210 19.49 -29.92 29.12
N VAL A 211 18.34 -30.35 28.58
CA VAL A 211 17.63 -31.55 29.05
C VAL A 211 18.46 -32.81 28.81
N ASN A 212 19.06 -32.96 27.62
CA ASN A 212 19.87 -34.12 27.28
C ASN A 212 21.18 -34.20 28.11
N GLN A 213 21.79 -33.06 28.43
CA GLN A 213 22.95 -33.00 29.34
C GLN A 213 22.58 -33.43 30.76
N GLY A 214 21.49 -32.89 31.32
CA GLY A 214 21.03 -33.27 32.67
C GLY A 214 20.70 -34.76 32.81
N GLN A 215 20.19 -35.40 31.74
CA GLN A 215 19.90 -36.84 31.76
C GLN A 215 21.16 -37.72 31.63
N SER A 216 22.24 -37.18 31.03
CA SER A 216 23.54 -37.85 30.94
C SER A 216 24.30 -37.78 32.27
N ASP A 217 24.24 -36.63 32.96
CA ASP A 217 24.87 -36.45 34.27
C ASP A 217 24.14 -37.24 35.37
N GLY A 218 22.81 -37.40 35.28
CA GLY A 218 22.01 -38.19 36.23
C GLY A 218 22.15 -39.71 36.11
N ARG A 219 22.76 -40.24 35.03
CA ARG A 219 22.95 -41.69 34.82
C ARG A 219 24.32 -42.21 35.27
N SER A 220 25.14 -41.36 35.88
CA SER A 220 26.54 -41.66 36.23
C SER A 220 26.77 -42.07 37.70
N THR A 221 25.73 -42.46 38.45
CA THR A 221 25.91 -43.15 39.74
C THR A 221 25.55 -44.64 39.59
N PRO A 222 26.53 -45.55 39.48
CA PRO A 222 26.30 -46.96 39.70
C PRO A 222 25.87 -47.17 41.17
N PRO A 223 24.95 -48.10 41.47
CA PRO A 223 24.69 -48.46 42.85
C PRO A 223 25.96 -49.11 43.42
N LEU A 224 26.52 -48.50 44.47
CA LEU A 224 27.60 -49.09 45.25
C LEU A 224 27.00 -50.25 46.06
N ALA A 225 26.83 -51.39 45.42
CA ALA A 225 26.45 -52.64 46.06
C ALA A 225 27.73 -53.36 46.53
N SER A 226 28.14 -53.13 47.78
CA SER A 226 28.88 -54.14 48.54
C SER A 226 28.64 -53.97 50.05
N GLY A 227 27.40 -54.22 50.46
CA GLY A 227 27.11 -54.68 51.81
C GLY A 227 26.63 -56.11 51.71
N ALA A 228 27.51 -57.09 51.94
CA ALA A 228 27.15 -58.46 52.23
C ALA A 228 27.96 -58.92 53.45
N SER A 229 27.21 -59.35 54.44
CA SER A 229 27.56 -59.69 55.81
C SER A 229 28.15 -61.10 55.97
N SER A 230 28.87 -61.23 57.10
CA SER A 230 28.86 -62.35 58.07
C SER A 230 29.35 -63.75 57.67
N ASP A 231 30.35 -64.17 58.45
CA ASP A 231 30.57 -65.48 59.10
C ASP A 231 30.66 -66.75 58.24
N SER A 232 31.88 -67.32 58.20
CA SER A 232 32.10 -68.77 58.29
C SER A 232 33.53 -69.08 58.79
N ASP A 233 33.60 -69.68 59.99
CA ASP A 233 34.46 -70.79 60.42
C ASP A 233 36.01 -70.77 60.43
N ASN A 234 36.51 -71.16 61.61
CA ASN A 234 37.63 -72.08 61.90
C ASN A 234 39.05 -71.74 61.41
N ASN A 235 39.94 -71.32 62.33
CA ASN A 235 41.05 -72.17 62.80
C ASN A 235 41.93 -71.50 63.88
N LYS A 236 42.29 -72.32 64.89
CA LYS A 236 43.35 -72.20 65.91
C LYS A 236 43.22 -71.19 67.05
#